data_AF-A0AAD8XNT8-F1
#
_entry.id   AF-A0AAD8XNT8-F1
#
_cell.length_a   1.000
_cell.length_b   1.000
_cell.length_c   1.000
_cell.angle_alpha   90.00
_cell.angle_beta   90.00
_cell.angle_gamma   90.00
#
_symmetry.space_group_name_H-M   'P 1'
#
loop_
_entity.id
_entity.type
_entity.pdbx_description
1 polymer ?
#
loop_
_entity_poly.entity_id
_entity_poly.type
_entity_poly.pdbx_seq_one_letter_code
_entity_poly.pdbx_strand_id
1 'polypeptide(L)'
;MFDVDWMSLVLPFAYLTVLGGVFMTFSTIYRKRKATQSANLAPWFGPHLQRNIYLSLLHLESPEEGAEKAPKIPSTVIKAALLRRAVEDIHRLVQIRSAKQACSTLLQRGSVGDDLWQRFQRAEKEMEDELRDVVMEVSPPTPEPRVLVRLGDYVL
;
A
#
# COMPACT_ATOMS: atom_id res chain seq x y z
N MET A 1 17.84 49.95 -31.72
CA MET A 1 18.42 49.59 -30.40
C MET A 1 17.25 49.46 -29.46
N PHE A 2 17.02 48.27 -28.89
CA PHE A 2 15.92 48.06 -27.95
C PHE A 2 16.42 48.43 -26.56
N ASP A 3 16.03 49.60 -26.07
CA ASP A 3 16.20 49.94 -24.66
C ASP A 3 15.17 49.13 -23.86
N VAL A 4 15.63 47.99 -23.33
CA VAL A 4 14.82 47.14 -22.46
C VAL A 4 14.77 47.80 -21.09
N ASP A 5 13.59 48.22 -20.68
CA ASP A 5 13.37 48.82 -19.36
C ASP A 5 13.31 47.72 -18.29
N TRP A 6 14.47 47.39 -17.74
CA TRP A 6 14.66 46.29 -16.79
C TRP A 6 13.79 46.43 -15.53
N MET A 7 13.44 47.65 -15.12
CA MET A 7 12.60 47.89 -13.94
C MET A 7 11.13 47.55 -14.20
N SER A 8 10.60 47.88 -15.38
CA SER A 8 9.25 47.49 -15.79
C SER A 8 9.13 45.98 -16.00
N LEU A 9 10.22 45.30 -16.32
CA LEU A 9 10.24 43.84 -16.51
C LEU A 9 10.35 43.09 -15.18
N VAL A 10 11.14 43.56 -14.22
CA VAL A 10 11.35 42.88 -12.93
C VAL A 10 10.08 42.85 -12.08
N LEU A 11 9.27 43.90 -12.09
CA LEU A 11 8.03 43.99 -11.30
C LEU A 11 7.03 42.83 -11.54
N PRO A 12 6.62 42.50 -12.78
CA PRO A 12 5.69 41.39 -13.01
C PRO A 12 6.31 40.03 -12.69
N PHE A 13 7.61 39.83 -12.94
CA PHE A 13 8.29 38.59 -12.55
C PHE A 13 8.37 38.43 -11.03
N ALA A 14 8.68 39.50 -10.29
CA ALA A 14 8.67 39.51 -8.84
C ALA A 14 7.27 39.21 -8.26
N TYR A 15 6.22 39.76 -8.88
CA TYR A 15 4.85 39.46 -8.49
C TYR A 15 4.51 37.96 -8.68
N LEU A 16 4.87 37.39 -9.83
CA LEU A 16 4.64 35.97 -10.12
C LEU A 16 5.46 35.05 -9.21
N THR A 17 6.71 35.41 -8.88
CA THR A 17 7.55 34.59 -8.00
C THR A 17 7.03 34.59 -6.57
N VAL A 18 6.59 35.73 -6.05
CA VAL A 18 5.98 35.83 -4.72
C VAL A 18 4.64 35.08 -4.70
N LEU A 19 3.78 35.29 -5.70
CA LEU A 19 2.50 34.60 -5.79
C LEU A 19 2.69 33.07 -5.91
N GLY A 20 3.62 32.63 -6.75
CA GLY A 20 3.96 31.22 -6.91
C GLY A 20 4.53 30.63 -5.63
N GLY A 21 5.39 31.37 -4.92
CA GLY A 21 5.94 30.96 -3.62
C GLY A 21 4.86 30.78 -2.56
N VAL A 22 3.94 31.74 -2.42
CA VAL A 22 2.81 31.65 -1.48
C VAL A 22 1.87 30.51 -1.86
N PHE A 23 1.54 30.35 -3.14
CA PHE A 23 0.69 29.25 -3.61
C PHE A 23 1.33 27.88 -3.35
N MET A 24 2.63 27.73 -3.63
CA MET A 24 3.33 26.48 -3.45
C MET A 24 3.51 26.12 -1.97
N THR A 25 3.83 27.10 -1.12
CA THR A 25 3.90 26.89 0.34
C THR A 25 2.54 26.50 0.91
N PHE A 26 1.46 27.19 0.54
CA PHE A 26 0.11 26.82 0.96
C PHE A 26 -0.31 25.43 0.46
N SER A 27 -0.10 25.14 -0.83
CA SER A 27 -0.43 23.86 -1.44
C SER A 27 0.33 22.70 -0.78
N THR A 28 1.63 22.87 -0.52
CA THR A 28 2.45 21.84 0.12
C THR A 28 2.05 21.63 1.58
N ILE A 29 1.78 22.68 2.36
CA ILE A 29 1.34 22.56 3.75
C ILE A 29 -0.05 21.92 3.84
N TYR A 30 -1.01 22.35 3.02
CA TYR A 30 -2.35 21.78 2.99
C TYR A 30 -2.33 20.29 2.62
N ARG A 31 -1.56 19.93 1.59
CA ARG A 31 -1.43 18.53 1.15
C ARG A 31 -0.72 17.67 2.20
N LYS A 32 0.32 18.21 2.86
CA LYS A 32 0.99 17.55 3.98
C LYS A 32 0.04 17.31 5.14
N ARG A 33 -0.75 18.32 5.56
CA ARG A 33 -1.72 18.18 6.65
C ARG A 33 -2.81 17.16 6.33
N LYS A 34 -3.35 17.18 5.10
CA LYS A 34 -4.34 16.18 4.66
C LYS A 34 -3.74 14.77 4.66
N ALA A 35 -2.50 14.60 4.19
CA ALA A 35 -1.80 13.32 4.22
C ALA A 35 -1.56 12.84 5.66
N THR A 36 -1.13 13.71 6.58
CA THR A 36 -0.93 13.35 7.99
C THR A 36 -2.23 13.02 8.70
N GLN A 37 -3.33 13.70 8.38
CA GLN A 37 -4.66 13.35 8.90
C GLN A 37 -5.07 11.96 8.40
N SER A 38 -4.88 11.67 7.11
CA SER A 38 -5.14 10.33 6.57
C SER A 38 -4.21 9.24 7.12
N ALA A 39 -3.00 9.61 7.55
CA ALA A 39 -2.03 8.71 8.14
C ALA A 39 -2.42 8.27 9.57
N ASN A 40 -3.04 9.17 10.34
CA ASN A 40 -3.49 8.94 11.72
C ASN A 40 -4.82 8.18 11.82
N LEU A 41 -5.47 7.91 10.70
CA LEU A 41 -6.69 7.10 10.68
C LEU A 41 -6.34 5.69 11.15
N ALA A 42 -7.13 5.18 12.10
CA ALA A 42 -6.96 3.82 12.57
C ALA A 42 -6.99 2.83 11.39
N PRO A 43 -6.05 1.87 11.32
CA PRO A 43 -6.05 0.84 10.29
C PRO A 43 -7.39 0.12 10.24
N TRP A 44 -7.88 -0.18 9.04
CA TRP A 44 -9.16 -0.87 8.86
C TRP A 44 -9.13 -2.29 9.42
N PHE A 45 -8.01 -3.00 9.23
CA PHE A 45 -7.75 -4.29 9.84
C PHE A 45 -6.73 -4.16 10.97
N GLY A 46 -6.90 -4.98 12.01
CA GLY A 46 -5.91 -5.13 13.06
C GLY A 46 -4.59 -5.75 12.56
N PRO A 47 -3.59 -5.89 13.46
CA PRO A 47 -2.30 -6.45 13.14
C PRO A 47 -2.41 -7.84 12.48
N HIS A 48 -1.58 -8.07 11.46
CA HIS A 48 -1.61 -9.31 10.68
C HIS A 48 -0.82 -10.44 11.37
N LEU A 49 -1.52 -11.29 12.13
CA LEU A 49 -0.90 -12.36 12.91
C LEU A 49 -0.11 -13.36 12.05
N GLN A 50 -0.71 -13.86 10.97
CA GLN A 50 -0.13 -14.90 10.11
C GLN A 50 1.13 -14.41 9.40
N ARG A 51 1.13 -13.17 8.90
CA ARG A 51 2.32 -12.46 8.38
C ARG A 51 3.40 -12.34 9.45
N ASN A 52 3.04 -11.91 10.67
CA ASN A 52 4.02 -11.78 11.76
C ASN A 52 4.63 -13.13 12.13
N ILE A 53 3.85 -14.21 12.19
CA ILE A 53 4.36 -15.57 12.40
C ILE A 53 5.33 -15.95 11.28
N TYR A 54 4.96 -15.73 10.02
CA TYR A 54 5.82 -16.04 8.88
C TYR A 54 7.15 -15.26 8.93
N LEU A 55 7.11 -13.96 9.17
CA LEU A 55 8.31 -13.13 9.29
C LEU A 55 9.16 -13.56 10.49
N SER A 56 8.55 -13.86 11.64
CA SER A 56 9.28 -14.41 12.78
C SER A 56 9.95 -15.73 12.45
N LEU A 57 9.31 -16.63 11.69
CA LEU A 57 9.92 -17.88 11.23
C LEU A 57 11.10 -17.62 10.28
N LEU A 58 11.00 -16.63 9.38
CA LEU A 58 12.08 -16.28 8.45
C LEU A 58 13.30 -15.69 9.18
N HIS A 59 13.08 -14.82 10.17
CA HIS A 59 14.14 -14.28 11.01
C HIS A 59 14.82 -15.38 11.87
N LEU A 60 14.08 -16.42 12.26
CA LEU A 60 14.64 -17.58 12.98
C LEU A 60 15.43 -18.54 12.07
N GLU A 61 15.06 -18.64 10.80
CA GLU A 61 15.76 -19.47 9.79
C GLU A 61 17.08 -18.84 9.32
N SER A 62 17.23 -17.53 9.45
CA SER A 62 18.42 -16.76 9.07
C SER A 62 19.25 -16.38 10.30
N PRO A 63 19.91 -17.32 11.01
CA PRO A 63 20.84 -16.93 12.05
C PRO A 63 22.01 -16.19 11.39
N GLU A 64 22.16 -14.92 11.77
CA GLU A 64 23.43 -14.19 11.74
C GLU A 64 24.57 -15.17 12.07
N GLU A 65 25.69 -15.08 11.34
CA GLU A 65 26.85 -15.99 11.28
C GLU A 65 27.62 -16.21 12.62
N GLY A 66 26.95 -16.24 13.78
CA GLY A 66 27.57 -16.38 15.10
C GLY A 66 26.67 -16.84 16.26
N ALA A 67 25.40 -17.21 16.05
CA ALA A 67 24.53 -17.71 17.13
C ALA A 67 24.35 -19.25 17.06
N GLU A 68 25.03 -19.97 17.95
CA GLU A 68 25.30 -21.41 17.91
C GLU A 68 24.11 -22.40 17.92
N LYS A 69 22.84 -21.97 18.01
CA LYS A 69 21.69 -22.92 18.05
C LYS A 69 20.37 -22.30 17.55
N ALA A 70 20.26 -21.93 16.28
CA ALA A 70 18.94 -21.77 15.66
C ALA A 70 18.42 -23.16 15.22
N PRO A 71 17.21 -23.59 15.64
CA PRO A 71 16.63 -24.83 15.16
C PRO A 71 16.36 -24.70 13.66
N LYS A 72 16.96 -25.56 12.84
CA LYS A 72 16.76 -25.59 11.39
C LYS A 72 15.29 -25.91 11.09
N ILE A 73 14.50 -24.88 10.80
CA ILE A 73 13.07 -25.01 10.53
C ILE A 73 12.91 -25.74 9.19
N PRO A 74 12.07 -26.79 9.09
CA PRO A 74 11.84 -27.45 7.82
C PRO A 74 11.09 -26.53 6.85
N SER A 75 11.50 -26.54 5.58
CA SER A 75 10.91 -25.71 4.52
C SER A 75 9.41 -25.95 4.29
N THR A 76 8.88 -27.09 4.71
CA THR A 76 7.45 -27.40 4.70
C THR A 76 6.65 -26.49 5.62
N VAL A 77 7.21 -26.11 6.79
CA VAL A 77 6.55 -25.24 7.77
C VAL A 77 6.49 -23.80 7.26
N ILE A 78 7.56 -23.33 6.61
CA ILE A 78 7.62 -21.98 6.02
C ILE A 78 6.62 -21.85 4.87
N LYS A 79 6.54 -22.86 3.98
CA LYS A 79 5.54 -22.90 2.91
C LYS A 79 4.11 -22.97 3.45
N ALA A 80 3.88 -23.75 4.52
CA ALA A 80 2.57 -23.82 5.17
C ALA A 80 2.18 -22.48 5.81
N ALA A 81 3.13 -21.77 6.42
CA ALA A 81 2.93 -20.44 6.97
C ALA A 81 2.60 -19.40 5.88
N LEU A 82 3.30 -19.45 4.74
CA LEU A 82 3.04 -18.59 3.58
C LEU A 82 1.64 -18.84 2.99
N LEU A 83 1.22 -20.11 2.86
CA LEU A 83 -0.14 -20.45 2.44
C LEU A 83 -1.19 -19.94 3.44
N ARG A 84 -0.91 -20.04 4.74
CA ARG A 84 -1.83 -19.55 5.78
C ARG A 84 -1.94 -18.01 5.77
N ARG A 85 -0.87 -17.30 5.43
CA ARG A 85 -0.87 -15.85 5.17
C ARG A 85 -1.75 -15.53 3.96
N ALA A 86 -1.53 -16.20 2.82
CA ALA A 86 -2.31 -15.99 1.60
C ALA A 86 -3.82 -16.20 1.77
N VAL A 87 -4.24 -17.23 2.53
CA VAL A 87 -5.66 -17.50 2.82
C VAL A 87 -6.29 -16.37 3.63
N GLU A 88 -5.57 -15.85 4.63
CA GLU A 88 -6.03 -14.72 5.43
C GLU A 88 -6.18 -13.45 4.57
N ASP A 89 -5.22 -13.19 3.68
CA ASP A 89 -5.28 -12.05 2.74
C ASP A 89 -6.51 -12.13 1.82
N ILE A 90 -6.83 -13.32 1.32
CA ILE A 90 -8.05 -13.54 0.51
C ILE A 90 -9.31 -13.26 1.32
N HIS A 91 -9.38 -13.74 2.58
CA HIS A 91 -10.52 -13.47 3.43
C HIS A 91 -10.70 -11.96 3.67
N ARG A 92 -9.62 -11.24 3.94
CA ARG A 92 -9.65 -9.78 4.12
C ARG A 92 -10.05 -9.07 2.83
N LEU A 93 -9.54 -9.49 1.68
CA LEU A 93 -9.93 -8.95 0.37
C LEU A 93 -11.42 -9.11 0.09
N VAL A 94 -11.99 -10.29 0.38
CA VAL A 94 -13.44 -10.53 0.22
C VAL A 94 -14.25 -9.63 1.16
N GLN A 95 -13.81 -9.45 2.41
CA GLN A 95 -14.44 -8.54 3.36
C GLN A 95 -14.40 -7.08 2.90
N ILE A 96 -13.26 -6.62 2.37
CA ILE A 96 -13.14 -5.29 1.76
C ILE A 96 -14.15 -5.16 0.62
N ARG A 97 -14.13 -6.08 -0.35
CA ARG A 97 -14.98 -5.99 -1.55
C ARG A 97 -16.47 -5.96 -1.22
N SER A 98 -16.93 -6.77 -0.26
CA SER A 98 -18.32 -6.76 0.18
C SER A 98 -18.68 -5.45 0.91
N ALA A 99 -17.80 -4.97 1.80
CA ALA A 99 -17.98 -3.69 2.48
C ALA A 99 -18.00 -2.50 1.51
N LYS A 100 -17.22 -2.52 0.42
CA LYS A 100 -17.22 -1.49 -0.64
C LYS A 100 -18.60 -1.27 -1.23
N GLN A 101 -19.24 -2.39 -1.60
CA GLN A 101 -20.54 -2.38 -2.24
C GLN A 101 -21.59 -1.79 -1.30
N ALA A 102 -21.60 -2.23 -0.04
CA ALA A 102 -22.51 -1.70 0.98
C ALA A 102 -22.26 -0.21 1.30
N CYS A 103 -20.99 0.19 1.46
CA CYS A 103 -20.64 1.57 1.79
C CYS A 103 -20.89 2.56 0.65
N SER A 104 -20.72 2.14 -0.61
CA SER A 104 -21.03 2.98 -1.78
C SER A 104 -22.49 3.44 -1.77
N THR A 105 -23.42 2.53 -1.46
CA THR A 105 -24.84 2.86 -1.33
C THR A 105 -25.11 3.80 -0.14
N LEU A 106 -24.41 3.63 0.97
CA LEU A 106 -24.56 4.50 2.15
C LEU A 106 -23.96 5.91 1.94
N LEU A 107 -22.90 6.01 1.14
CA LEU A 107 -22.25 7.27 0.79
C LEU A 107 -23.16 8.14 -0.10
N GLN A 108 -23.87 7.53 -1.04
CA GLN A 108 -24.90 8.22 -1.83
C GLN A 108 -26.05 8.78 -0.98
N ARG A 109 -26.31 8.18 0.19
CA ARG A 109 -27.32 8.65 1.15
C ARG A 109 -26.78 9.72 2.12
N GLY A 110 -25.51 10.11 2.00
CA GLY A 110 -24.88 11.11 2.88
C GLY A 110 -24.72 10.67 4.34
N SER A 111 -24.97 9.39 4.65
CA SER A 111 -24.91 8.87 6.03
C SER A 111 -23.49 8.46 6.46
N VAL A 112 -22.52 8.54 5.55
CA VAL A 112 -21.13 8.11 5.72
C VAL A 112 -20.21 9.25 5.29
N GLY A 113 -19.21 9.56 6.11
CA GLY A 113 -18.22 10.61 5.80
C GLY A 113 -17.18 10.18 4.77
N ASP A 114 -16.62 11.16 4.04
CA ASP A 114 -15.50 10.97 3.09
C ASP A 114 -14.26 10.33 3.74
N ASP A 115 -14.09 10.53 5.06
CA ASP A 115 -13.03 9.89 5.85
C ASP A 115 -13.09 8.36 5.79
N LEU A 116 -14.30 7.77 5.90
CA LEU A 116 -14.47 6.31 5.83
C LEU A 116 -14.09 5.79 4.43
N TRP A 117 -14.48 6.55 3.41
CA TRP A 117 -14.15 6.22 2.02
C TRP A 117 -12.64 6.25 1.78
N GLN A 118 -11.94 7.25 2.33
CA GLN A 118 -10.48 7.32 2.26
C GLN A 118 -9.80 6.15 3.01
N ARG A 119 -10.28 5.79 4.21
CA ARG A 119 -9.78 4.61 4.94
C ARG A 119 -9.96 3.32 4.14
N PHE A 120 -11.10 3.20 3.47
CA PHE A 120 -11.42 2.05 2.66
C PHE A 120 -10.48 1.90 1.46
N GLN A 121 -10.26 2.98 0.69
CA GLN A 121 -9.33 2.99 -0.44
C GLN A 121 -7.89 2.69 0.00
N ARG A 122 -7.49 3.20 1.17
CA ARG A 122 -6.19 2.90 1.76
C ARG A 122 -6.06 1.42 2.11
N ALA A 123 -7.06 0.84 2.77
CA ALA A 123 -7.06 -0.57 3.14
C ALA A 123 -7.05 -1.50 1.91
N GLU A 124 -7.76 -1.13 0.84
CA GLU A 124 -7.74 -1.84 -0.44
C GLU A 124 -6.33 -1.85 -1.04
N LYS A 125 -5.66 -0.68 -1.07
CA LYS A 125 -4.29 -0.58 -1.57
C LYS A 125 -3.29 -1.37 -0.72
N GLU A 126 -3.35 -1.24 0.60
CA GLU A 126 -2.48 -2.00 1.52
C GLU A 126 -2.66 -3.52 1.34
N MET A 127 -3.89 -3.99 1.13
CA MET A 127 -4.18 -5.40 0.86
C MET A 127 -3.69 -5.87 -0.52
N GLU A 128 -3.82 -5.02 -1.55
CA GLU A 128 -3.28 -5.32 -2.88
C GLU A 128 -1.76 -5.45 -2.88
N ASP A 129 -1.08 -4.55 -2.17
CA ASP A 129 0.38 -4.57 -2.06
C ASP A 129 0.85 -5.82 -1.29
N GLU A 130 0.19 -6.19 -0.18
CA GLU A 130 0.48 -7.42 0.55
C GLU A 130 0.24 -8.69 -0.30
N LEU A 131 -0.85 -8.72 -1.09
CA LEU A 131 -1.14 -9.84 -1.99
C LEU A 131 -0.09 -9.93 -3.11
N ARG A 132 0.36 -8.79 -3.66
CA ARG A 132 1.46 -8.76 -4.65
C ARG A 132 2.74 -9.31 -4.03
N ASP A 133 3.07 -8.92 -2.80
CA ASP A 133 4.25 -9.42 -2.08
C ASP A 133 4.19 -10.94 -1.92
N VAL A 134 3.06 -11.50 -1.48
CA VAL A 134 2.88 -12.96 -1.35
C VAL A 134 3.06 -13.67 -2.70
N VAL A 135 2.54 -13.11 -3.80
CA VAL A 135 2.71 -13.70 -5.14
C VAL A 135 4.17 -13.66 -5.59
N MET A 136 4.90 -12.56 -5.33
CA MET A 136 6.33 -12.46 -5.63
C MET A 136 7.15 -13.44 -4.79
N GLU A 137 6.79 -13.67 -3.53
CA GLU A 137 7.45 -14.65 -2.65
C GLU A 137 7.24 -16.10 -3.12
N VAL A 138 6.06 -16.43 -3.67
CA VAL A 138 5.76 -17.76 -4.23
C VAL A 138 6.45 -17.98 -5.57
N SER A 139 6.56 -16.92 -6.39
CA SER A 139 7.17 -16.96 -7.72
C SER A 139 8.36 -15.99 -7.75
N PRO A 140 9.53 -16.36 -7.19
CA PRO A 140 10.72 -15.55 -7.37
C PRO A 140 10.98 -15.37 -8.87
N PRO A 141 11.37 -14.17 -9.34
CA PRO A 141 11.59 -13.90 -10.75
C PRO A 141 12.81 -14.69 -11.25
N THR A 142 12.58 -15.93 -11.69
CA THR A 142 13.50 -16.70 -12.53
C THR A 142 13.04 -16.68 -13.99
N PRO A 143 13.97 -16.70 -14.96
CA PRO A 143 13.69 -16.50 -16.38
C PRO A 143 13.32 -17.83 -17.05
N GLU A 144 12.25 -18.50 -16.64
CA GLU A 144 11.82 -19.78 -17.26
C GLU A 144 10.31 -19.77 -17.55
N PRO A 145 9.86 -20.32 -18.70
CA PRO A 145 8.55 -20.04 -19.27
C PRO A 145 7.43 -20.80 -18.55
N ARG A 146 6.60 -20.05 -17.83
CA ARG A 146 5.13 -20.13 -17.75
C ARG A 146 4.49 -21.48 -18.17
N VAL A 147 4.42 -22.46 -17.26
CA VAL A 147 3.58 -23.67 -17.44
C VAL A 147 2.32 -23.69 -16.56
N LEU A 148 2.12 -22.77 -15.61
CA LEU A 148 0.95 -22.81 -14.71
C LEU A 148 0.00 -21.63 -14.85
N VAL A 149 -0.49 -21.41 -16.08
CA VAL A 149 -1.78 -20.75 -16.35
C VAL A 149 -2.69 -21.76 -17.07
N ARG A 150 -2.86 -22.94 -16.48
CA ARG A 150 -3.73 -24.03 -16.98
C ARG A 150 -4.75 -24.50 -15.93
N LEU A 151 -5.08 -23.66 -14.96
CA LEU A 151 -6.20 -23.89 -14.04
C LEU A 151 -7.43 -23.03 -14.38
N GLY A 152 -7.38 -22.26 -15.47
CA GLY A 152 -8.53 -21.51 -16.01
C GLY A 152 -9.40 -22.29 -16.99
N ASP A 153 -8.96 -23.48 -17.46
CA ASP A 153 -9.64 -24.22 -18.54
C ASP A 153 -10.36 -25.50 -18.06
N TYR A 154 -10.54 -25.69 -16.74
CA TYR A 154 -11.15 -26.91 -16.18
C TYR A 154 -12.38 -26.70 -15.31
N VAL A 155 -12.97 -25.50 -15.31
CA VAL A 155 -14.32 -25.28 -14.77
C VAL A 155 -15.05 -24.23 -15.63
N LEU A 156 -16.00 -24.73 -16.42
CA LEU A 156 -16.96 -24.07 -17.34
C LEU A 156 -16.49 -23.79 -18.77
#